data_AF-A0A7J4V0L6-F1
#
_entry.id   AF-A0A7J4V0L6-F1
#
_cell.length_a   1.000
_cell.length_b   1.000
_cell.length_c   1.000
_cell.angle_alpha   90.00
_cell.angle_beta   90.00
_cell.angle_gamma   90.00
#
_symmetry.space_group_name_H-M   'P 1'
#
loop_
_entity.id
_entity.type
_entity.pdbx_description
1 polymer ?
#
loop_
_entity_poly.entity_id
_entity_poly.type
_entity_poly.pdbx_seq_one_letter_code
_entity_poly.pdbx_strand_id
1 'polypeptide(L)'
;MSVIIPTYNERDNLEELIRRTSAACSATRMSYEIVIVDDNSPDGTGALAEEMGKSFNVKVVHRAGKLGLSTAVTDGFKASSGSVFVVMDADLSHPPEKISEMV
;
A
#
# COMPACT_ATOMS: atom_id res chain seq x y z
N MET A 1 11.73 -2.02 -4.92
CA MET A 1 11.20 -1.79 -3.55
C MET A 1 9.70 -2.06 -3.57
N SER A 2 9.14 -2.63 -2.51
CA SER A 2 7.70 -2.85 -2.40
C SER A 2 7.20 -2.19 -1.12
N VAL A 3 6.24 -1.28 -1.26
CA VAL A 3 5.58 -0.61 -0.13
C VAL A 3 4.28 -1.35 0.16
N ILE A 4 4.19 -2.00 1.31
CA ILE A 4 3.05 -2.83 1.70
C ILE A 4 2.19 -2.04 2.67
N ILE A 5 0.92 -1.90 2.31
CA ILE A 5 -0.05 -1.08 3.04
C ILE A 5 -1.29 -1.93 3.32
N PRO A 6 -1.42 -2.47 4.53
CA PRO A 6 -2.65 -3.12 4.99
C PRO A 6 -3.78 -2.10 5.12
N THR A 7 -4.98 -2.47 4.71
CA THR A 7 -6.15 -1.57 4.67
C THR A 7 -7.40 -2.27 5.17
N TYR A 8 -8.20 -1.54 5.96
CA TYR A 8 -9.55 -1.92 6.36
C TYR A 8 -10.36 -0.67 6.72
N ASN A 9 -11.36 -0.30 5.90
CA ASN A 9 -12.13 0.94 6.04
C ASN A 9 -11.27 2.23 5.96
N GLU A 10 -10.44 2.35 4.93
CA GLU A 10 -9.46 3.45 4.77
C GLU A 10 -9.68 4.25 3.49
N ARG A 11 -10.89 4.18 2.91
CA ARG A 11 -11.20 4.78 1.61
C ARG A 11 -10.83 6.26 1.53
N ASP A 12 -11.14 7.03 2.56
CA ASP A 12 -10.97 8.49 2.56
C ASP A 12 -9.49 8.91 2.55
N ASN A 13 -8.61 8.07 3.10
CA ASN A 13 -7.18 8.32 3.17
C ASN A 13 -6.43 7.79 1.94
N LEU A 14 -6.98 6.76 1.29
CA LEU A 14 -6.27 5.93 0.32
C LEU A 14 -5.77 6.69 -0.89
N GLU A 15 -6.57 7.60 -1.46
CA GLU A 15 -6.16 8.35 -2.66
C GLU A 15 -4.92 9.21 -2.38
N GLU A 16 -4.97 10.00 -1.31
CA GLU A 16 -3.87 10.88 -0.92
C GLU A 16 -2.63 10.08 -0.52
N LEU A 17 -2.83 8.99 0.21
CA LEU A 17 -1.75 8.07 0.60
C LEU A 17 -1.02 7.52 -0.62
N ILE A 18 -1.74 7.01 -1.64
CA ILE A 18 -1.12 6.45 -2.84
C ILE A 18 -0.37 7.54 -3.61
N ARG A 19 -0.93 8.74 -3.76
CA ARG A 19 -0.28 9.86 -4.45
C ARG A 19 1.03 10.25 -3.76
N ARG A 20 1.01 10.45 -2.45
CA ARG A 20 2.19 10.83 -1.66
C ARG A 20 3.24 9.72 -1.64
N THR A 21 2.82 8.46 -1.49
CA THR A 21 3.71 7.31 -1.52
C THR A 21 4.38 7.16 -2.89
N SER A 22 3.62 7.29 -3.97
CA SER A 22 4.15 7.24 -5.34
C SER A 22 5.14 8.37 -5.60
N ALA A 23 4.85 9.60 -5.14
CA ALA A 23 5.77 10.72 -5.26
C ALA A 23 7.07 10.49 -4.47
N ALA A 24 6.98 10.03 -3.21
CA ALA A 24 8.13 9.73 -2.37
C ALA A 24 8.99 8.60 -2.96
N CYS A 25 8.37 7.53 -3.47
CA CYS A 25 9.07 6.42 -4.09
C CYS A 25 9.73 6.83 -5.42
N SER A 26 9.07 7.67 -6.22
CA SER A 26 9.62 8.19 -7.48
C SER A 26 10.85 9.10 -7.27
N ALA A 27 10.98 9.71 -6.09
CA ALA A 27 12.17 10.46 -5.72
C ALA A 27 13.39 9.56 -5.42
N THR A 28 13.15 8.28 -5.16
CA THR A 28 14.22 7.28 -5.05
C THR A 28 14.70 6.86 -6.44
N ARG A 29 15.97 6.47 -6.60
CA ARG A 29 16.49 5.90 -7.86
C ARG A 29 16.15 4.41 -8.03
N MET A 30 15.14 3.90 -7.32
CA MET A 30 14.75 2.49 -7.31
C MET A 30 13.42 2.30 -8.04
N SER A 31 13.28 1.17 -8.73
CA SER A 31 11.94 0.72 -9.13
C SER A 31 11.11 0.42 -7.88
N TYR A 32 9.83 0.77 -7.91
CA TYR A 32 8.92 0.57 -6.79
C TYR A 32 7.58 0.01 -7.23
N GLU A 33 6.89 -0.66 -6.32
CA GLU A 33 5.47 -1.01 -6.41
C GLU A 33 4.80 -0.70 -5.05
N ILE A 34 3.51 -0.41 -5.08
CA ILE A 34 2.68 -0.23 -3.89
C ILE A 34 1.74 -1.43 -3.82
N VAL A 35 1.77 -2.18 -2.73
CA VAL A 35 0.95 -3.37 -2.51
C VAL A 35 -0.09 -3.04 -1.45
N ILE A 36 -1.31 -2.77 -1.88
CA ILE A 36 -2.46 -2.60 -1.00
C ILE A 36 -2.99 -3.98 -0.64
N VAL A 37 -3.10 -4.26 0.64
CA VAL A 37 -3.67 -5.50 1.15
C VAL A 37 -5.00 -5.17 1.83
N ASP A 38 -6.11 -5.46 1.16
CA ASP A 38 -7.46 -5.08 1.61
C ASP A 38 -8.16 -6.25 2.30
N ASP A 39 -8.61 -6.01 3.53
CA ASP A 39 -9.30 -6.98 4.38
C ASP A 39 -10.82 -7.04 4.11
N ASN A 40 -11.20 -7.06 2.83
CA ASN A 40 -12.58 -7.00 2.35
C ASN A 40 -13.34 -5.79 2.91
N SER A 41 -12.82 -4.60 2.66
CA SER A 41 -13.38 -3.38 3.22
C SER A 41 -14.78 -3.09 2.66
N PRO A 42 -15.82 -3.00 3.51
CA PRO A 42 -17.20 -2.74 3.07
C PRO A 42 -17.42 -1.32 2.53
N ASP A 43 -16.52 -0.38 2.82
CA ASP A 43 -16.58 1.01 2.34
C ASP A 43 -16.10 1.17 0.88
N GLY A 44 -15.59 0.10 0.26
CA GLY A 44 -15.05 0.14 -1.10
C GLY A 44 -13.59 0.60 -1.19
N THR A 45 -12.82 0.56 -0.10
CA THR A 45 -11.36 0.80 -0.10
C THR A 45 -10.65 -0.02 -1.17
N GLY A 46 -10.87 -1.35 -1.20
CA GLY A 46 -10.27 -2.23 -2.19
C GLY A 46 -10.62 -1.87 -3.64
N ALA A 47 -11.86 -1.45 -3.92
CA ALA A 47 -12.28 -1.03 -5.26
C ALA A 47 -11.60 0.28 -5.69
N LEU A 48 -11.43 1.24 -4.77
CA LEU A 48 -10.68 2.46 -5.03
C LEU A 48 -9.19 2.15 -5.28
N ALA A 49 -8.60 1.20 -4.54
CA ALA A 49 -7.23 0.76 -4.76
C ALA A 49 -7.02 0.20 -6.18
N GLU A 50 -7.96 -0.59 -6.68
CA GLU A 50 -7.92 -1.14 -8.05
C GLU A 50 -8.04 -0.03 -9.11
N GLU A 51 -8.91 0.95 -8.88
CA GLU A 51 -9.05 2.10 -9.78
C GLU A 51 -7.75 2.91 -9.85
N MET A 52 -7.14 3.18 -8.70
CA MET A 52 -5.85 3.86 -8.60
C MET A 52 -4.73 3.09 -9.31
N GLY A 53 -4.78 1.75 -9.30
CA GLY A 53 -3.84 0.90 -10.03
C GLY A 53 -3.83 1.06 -11.55
N LYS A 54 -4.81 1.77 -12.13
CA LYS A 54 -4.78 2.14 -13.57
C LYS A 54 -3.83 3.30 -13.87
N SER A 55 -3.52 4.12 -12.87
CA SER A 55 -2.69 5.33 -13.03
C SER A 55 -1.38 5.26 -12.25
N PHE A 56 -1.31 4.43 -11.21
CA PHE A 56 -0.15 4.26 -10.34
C PHE A 56 0.32 2.80 -10.37
N ASN A 57 1.58 2.55 -10.00
CA ASN A 57 2.10 1.19 -9.87
C ASN A 57 1.61 0.52 -8.57
N VAL A 58 0.30 0.27 -8.52
CA VAL A 58 -0.41 -0.31 -7.38
C VAL A 58 -0.88 -1.72 -7.73
N LYS A 59 -0.64 -2.64 -6.81
CA LYS A 59 -1.17 -4.00 -6.81
C LYS A 59 -2.11 -4.15 -5.61
N VAL A 60 -3.25 -4.79 -5.83
CA VAL A 60 -4.24 -5.03 -4.77
C VAL A 60 -4.31 -6.52 -4.45
N VAL A 61 -4.26 -6.84 -3.16
CA VAL A 61 -4.46 -8.19 -2.63
C VAL A 61 -5.74 -8.17 -1.80
N HIS A 62 -6.82 -8.73 -2.35
CA HIS A 62 -8.07 -8.89 -1.62
C HIS A 62 -8.02 -10.13 -0.74
N ARG A 63 -8.37 -9.94 0.53
CA ARG A 63 -8.47 -11.01 1.52
C ARG A 63 -9.93 -11.28 1.84
N ALA A 64 -10.25 -12.47 2.35
CA ALA A 64 -11.64 -12.87 2.61
C ALA A 64 -12.32 -12.07 3.74
N GLY A 65 -11.56 -11.30 4.53
CA GLY A 65 -12.05 -10.49 5.64
C GLY A 65 -10.91 -10.01 6.53
N LYS A 66 -11.28 -9.43 7.68
CA LYS A 66 -10.33 -8.93 8.68
C LYS A 66 -9.62 -10.07 9.42
N LEU A 67 -8.52 -10.53 8.84
CA LEU A 67 -7.71 -11.65 9.36
C LEU A 67 -6.52 -11.16 10.22
N GLY A 68 -6.42 -9.86 10.45
CA GLY A 68 -5.43 -9.21 11.31
C GLY A 68 -4.27 -8.56 10.54
N LEU A 69 -3.63 -7.58 11.18
CA LEU A 69 -2.59 -6.75 10.56
C LEU A 69 -1.35 -7.55 10.16
N SER A 70 -0.80 -8.35 11.08
CA SER A 70 0.44 -9.11 10.82
C SER A 70 0.27 -10.12 9.69
N THR A 71 -0.92 -10.71 9.55
CA THR A 71 -1.22 -11.66 8.48
C THR A 71 -1.40 -10.92 7.14
N ALA A 72 -1.97 -9.71 7.15
CA ALA A 72 -2.05 -8.84 5.97
C ALA A 72 -0.65 -8.49 5.45
N VAL A 73 0.26 -8.08 6.34
CA VAL A 73 1.65 -7.78 5.99
C VAL A 73 2.35 -9.02 5.41
N THR A 74 2.13 -10.20 6.01
CA THR A 74 2.69 -11.46 5.51
C THR A 74 2.20 -11.78 4.09
N ASP A 75 0.91 -11.60 3.82
CA ASP A 75 0.35 -11.80 2.48
C ASP A 75 0.87 -10.75 1.49
N GLY A 76 1.08 -9.51 1.95
CA GLY A 76 1.76 -8.45 1.20
C GLY A 76 3.19 -8.82 0.81
N PHE A 77 3.99 -9.40 1.72
CA PHE A 77 5.33 -9.88 1.39
C PHE A 77 5.31 -10.96 0.30
N LYS A 78 4.39 -11.93 0.39
CA LYS A 78 4.26 -12.99 -0.63
C LYS A 78 3.85 -12.44 -2.00
N ALA A 79 3.06 -11.37 -2.02
CA ALA A 79 2.59 -10.73 -3.24
C ALA A 79 3.60 -9.75 -3.85
N SER A 80 4.63 -9.36 -3.10
CA SER A 80 5.62 -8.37 -3.50
C SER A 80 6.75 -8.99 -4.33
N SER A 81 7.39 -8.18 -5.17
CA SER A 81 8.49 -8.55 -6.07
C SER A 81 9.81 -7.81 -5.79
N GLY A 82 9.79 -6.77 -4.96
CA GLY A 82 10.95 -5.98 -4.60
C GLY A 82 11.90 -6.67 -3.63
N SER A 83 13.18 -6.27 -3.65
CA SER A 83 14.22 -6.73 -2.72
C SER A 83 14.27 -5.96 -1.40
N VAL A 84 13.59 -4.81 -1.33
CA VAL A 84 13.45 -3.96 -0.14
C VAL A 84 11.96 -3.81 0.14
N PHE A 85 11.55 -4.07 1.38
CA PHE A 85 10.17 -3.96 1.82
C PHE A 85 10.03 -2.78 2.78
N VAL A 86 9.05 -1.93 2.52
CA VAL A 86 8.59 -0.89 3.43
C VAL A 86 7.17 -1.26 3.84
N VAL A 87 6.87 -1.22 5.13
CA VAL A 87 5.53 -1.47 5.65
C VAL A 87 5.06 -0.20 6.32
N MET A 88 3.83 0.24 6.01
CA MET A 88 3.23 1.41 6.63
C MET A 88 1.71 1.29 6.74
N ASP A 89 1.14 2.03 7.69
CA ASP A 89 -0.31 2.12 7.89
C ASP A 89 -0.98 3.05 6.87
N ALA A 90 -2.28 2.84 6.66
CA ALA A 90 -3.07 3.53 5.65
C ALA A 90 -3.67 4.87 6.10
N ASP A 91 -3.61 5.18 7.39
CA ASP A 91 -4.25 6.35 8.02
C ASP A 91 -3.42 7.65 7.97
N LEU A 92 -2.33 7.66 7.20
CA LEU A 92 -1.37 8.77 7.08
C LEU A 92 -0.63 9.15 8.37
N SER A 93 -0.72 8.34 9.43
CA SER A 93 0.09 8.51 10.65
C SER A 93 1.60 8.41 10.35
N HIS A 94 1.95 7.63 9.33
CA HIS A 94 3.28 7.50 8.79
C HIS A 94 3.47 8.42 7.57
N PRO A 95 4.30 9.47 7.63
CA PRO A 95 4.53 10.35 6.49
C PRO A 95 5.25 9.60 5.36
N PRO A 96 4.63 9.42 4.17
CA PRO A 96 5.26 8.68 3.06
C PRO A 96 6.59 9.28 2.60
N GLU A 97 6.80 10.59 2.81
CA GLU A 97 8.03 11.29 2.42
C GLU A 97 9.27 10.75 3.16
N LYS A 98 9.09 10.10 4.32
CA LYS A 98 10.20 9.49 5.05
C LYS A 98 10.77 8.25 4.38
N ILE A 99 10.06 7.65 3.42
CA ILE A 99 10.53 6.47 2.68
C ILE A 99 11.89 6.72 2.05
N SER A 100 12.11 7.89 1.42
CA SER A 100 13.38 8.20 0.75
C SER A 100 14.57 8.39 1.68
N GLU A 101 14.34 8.60 2.99
CA GLU A 101 15.41 8.70 3.99
C GLU A 101 15.80 7.33 4.57
N MET A 102 14.96 6.30 4.38
CA MET A 102 15.14 4.97 4.97
C MET A 102 15.77 3.94 4.02
N VAL A 103 15.88 4.26 2.73
CA VAL A 103 16.32 3.33 1.66
C VAL A 103 17.47 3.88 0.82
#